data_AF-A0A6P0DRV9-F1
#
_entry.id   AF-A0A6P0DRV9-F1
#
_cell.length_a   1.000
_cell.length_b   1.000
_cell.length_c   1.000
_cell.angle_alpha   90.00
_cell.angle_beta   90.00
_cell.angle_gamma   90.00
#
_symmetry.space_group_name_H-M   'P 1'
#
loop_
_entity.id
_entity.type
_entity.pdbx_description
1 polymer ?
#
loop_
_entity_poly.entity_id
_entity_poly.type
_entity_poly.pdbx_seq_one_letter_code
_entity_poly.pdbx_strand_id
1 'polypeptide(L)'
;HNYGAAVVVMAFDETGQADSYERKVEICTRAYKLLTEKIGYPPEDIIFDPNIFAVATGIEEHNNYGVDFIEATRTIRERMPLVHISGGVSNLSFSFRGNEPVREAMHAVFLYHAIQAGMDMGIVNAGQLAVYDNIDPELREACEDVVLNRRPDGTERLLEVAEKFRGGAAREGRVQDLSWREWSVEKRLEHALVNGITEYIEADTEEARQQAARPLHVIEGPLMAGMNVVGDLFGSGKMFLPQVVKSARVMK
;
A
#
# COMPACT_ATOMS: atom_id res chain seq x y z
N HIS A 1 -29.48 13.94 0.04
CA HIS A 1 -28.81 13.04 1.00
C HIS A 1 -29.83 12.08 1.64
N ASN A 2 -30.72 11.46 0.84
CA ASN A 2 -31.92 10.78 1.38
C ASN A 2 -31.62 9.41 2.00
N TYR A 3 -30.44 8.84 1.73
CA TYR A 3 -30.02 7.53 2.23
C TYR A 3 -28.79 7.59 3.15
N GLY A 4 -28.19 8.76 3.36
CA GLY A 4 -27.02 8.91 4.24
C GLY A 4 -25.75 8.20 3.77
N ALA A 5 -25.59 7.95 2.46
CA ALA A 5 -24.44 7.22 1.93
C ALA A 5 -23.28 8.16 1.56
N ALA A 6 -22.03 7.71 1.75
CA ALA A 6 -20.88 8.30 1.07
C ALA A 6 -20.91 7.99 -0.44
N VAL A 7 -20.23 8.81 -1.24
CA VAL A 7 -20.18 8.66 -2.71
C VAL A 7 -18.75 8.62 -3.21
N VAL A 8 -18.47 7.68 -4.12
CA VAL A 8 -17.25 7.70 -4.93
C VAL A 8 -17.50 8.49 -6.20
N VAL A 9 -16.67 9.51 -6.44
CA VAL A 9 -16.75 10.39 -7.61
C VAL A 9 -15.53 10.16 -8.48
N MET A 10 -15.75 9.50 -9.61
CA MET A 10 -14.71 9.25 -10.60
C MET A 10 -14.27 10.55 -11.27
N ALA A 11 -12.98 10.72 -11.54
CA ALA A 11 -12.47 11.81 -12.37
C ALA A 11 -12.76 11.52 -13.87
N PHE A 12 -14.03 11.60 -14.24
CA PHE A 12 -14.55 11.41 -15.60
C PHE A 12 -15.61 12.48 -15.86
N ASP A 13 -15.52 13.18 -16.99
CA ASP A 13 -16.51 14.17 -17.40
C ASP A 13 -16.98 13.98 -18.86
N GLU A 14 -17.69 14.95 -19.41
CA GLU A 14 -18.26 14.90 -20.77
C GLU A 14 -17.19 14.77 -21.87
N THR A 15 -15.92 15.04 -21.55
CA THR A 15 -14.78 14.96 -22.48
C THR A 15 -13.93 13.70 -22.28
N GLY A 16 -14.23 12.88 -21.27
CA GLY A 16 -13.60 11.59 -21.04
C GLY A 16 -12.94 11.44 -19.66
N GLN A 17 -12.05 10.46 -19.56
CA GLN A 17 -11.29 10.17 -18.35
C GLN A 17 -10.19 11.22 -18.12
N ALA A 18 -9.95 11.58 -16.86
CA ALA A 18 -8.79 12.38 -16.49
C ALA A 18 -7.53 11.52 -16.42
N ASP A 19 -6.71 11.61 -17.47
CA ASP A 19 -5.41 10.97 -17.63
C ASP A 19 -4.27 11.81 -17.04
N SER A 20 -4.27 13.14 -17.23
CA SER A 20 -3.25 14.05 -16.70
C SER A 20 -3.56 14.58 -15.29
N TYR A 21 -2.53 15.04 -14.58
CA TYR A 21 -2.66 15.76 -13.30
C TYR A 21 -3.69 16.90 -13.36
N GLU A 22 -3.59 17.78 -14.36
CA GLU A 22 -4.45 18.96 -14.50
C GLU A 22 -5.91 18.54 -14.64
N ARG A 23 -6.19 17.54 -15.48
CA ARG A 23 -7.54 17.02 -15.69
C ARG A 23 -8.11 16.39 -14.43
N LYS A 24 -7.30 15.65 -13.67
CA LYS A 24 -7.73 15.04 -12.40
C LYS A 24 -8.17 16.11 -11.40
N VAL A 25 -7.35 17.15 -11.21
CA VAL A 25 -7.66 18.26 -10.30
C VAL A 25 -8.86 19.07 -10.80
N GLU A 26 -8.94 19.37 -12.10
CA GLU A 26 -10.04 20.11 -12.71
C GLU A 26 -11.38 19.44 -12.45
N ILE A 27 -11.51 18.15 -12.80
CA ILE A 27 -12.77 17.42 -12.69
C ILE A 27 -13.18 17.28 -11.23
N CYS A 28 -12.27 16.89 -10.34
CA CYS A 28 -12.56 16.77 -8.90
C CYS A 28 -12.98 18.13 -8.31
N THR A 29 -12.32 19.23 -8.68
CA THR A 29 -12.68 20.57 -8.22
C THR A 29 -14.07 20.99 -8.73
N ARG A 30 -14.40 20.71 -10.00
CA ARG A 30 -15.72 20.99 -10.57
C ARG A 30 -16.80 20.19 -9.87
N ALA A 31 -16.57 18.88 -9.69
CA ALA A 31 -17.51 17.99 -9.01
C ALA A 31 -17.74 18.40 -7.55
N TYR A 32 -16.67 18.79 -6.82
CA TYR A 32 -16.78 19.31 -5.46
C TYR A 32 -17.75 20.48 -5.39
N LYS A 33 -17.56 21.53 -6.22
CA LYS A 33 -18.46 22.69 -6.24
C LYS A 33 -19.90 22.33 -6.56
N LEU A 34 -20.12 21.41 -7.50
CA LEU A 34 -21.48 20.94 -7.82
C LEU A 34 -22.12 20.24 -6.61
N LEU A 35 -21.39 19.34 -5.96
CA LEU A 35 -21.89 18.59 -4.81
C LEU A 35 -22.12 19.49 -3.60
N THR A 36 -21.16 20.34 -3.23
CA THR A 36 -21.24 21.14 -2.01
C THR A 36 -22.09 22.40 -2.18
N GLU A 37 -21.96 23.13 -3.29
CA GLU A 37 -22.60 24.44 -3.44
C GLU A 37 -24.00 24.36 -4.09
N LYS A 38 -24.23 23.41 -4.99
CA LYS A 38 -25.53 23.27 -5.68
C LYS A 38 -26.44 22.26 -5.01
N ILE A 39 -25.87 21.16 -4.50
CA ILE A 39 -26.63 20.05 -3.92
C ILE A 39 -26.63 20.11 -2.38
N GLY A 40 -25.61 20.74 -1.77
CA GLY A 40 -25.45 20.77 -0.31
C GLY A 40 -24.99 19.43 0.26
N TYR A 41 -24.20 18.66 -0.50
CA TYR A 41 -23.62 17.40 -0.04
C TYR A 41 -22.50 17.67 0.98
N PRO A 42 -22.45 16.96 2.11
CA PRO A 42 -21.34 17.06 3.06
C PRO A 42 -20.03 16.65 2.39
N PRO A 43 -18.97 17.47 2.46
CA PRO A 43 -17.69 17.16 1.81
C PRO A 43 -16.99 15.93 2.41
N GLU A 44 -17.19 15.64 3.69
CA GLU A 44 -16.69 14.44 4.37
C GLU A 44 -17.27 13.12 3.83
N ASP A 45 -18.40 13.17 3.13
CA ASP A 45 -19.02 12.00 2.49
C ASP A 45 -18.58 11.84 1.02
N ILE A 46 -17.66 12.67 0.51
CA ILE A 46 -17.17 12.64 -0.87
C ILE A 46 -15.83 11.92 -0.91
N ILE A 47 -15.75 10.86 -1.70
CA ILE A 47 -14.52 10.12 -1.99
C ILE A 47 -14.17 10.33 -3.45
N PHE A 48 -13.12 11.08 -3.77
CA PHE A 48 -12.66 11.20 -5.14
C PHE A 48 -11.82 9.99 -5.55
N ASP A 49 -12.03 9.51 -6.78
CA ASP A 49 -11.13 8.57 -7.45
C ASP A 49 -10.49 9.29 -8.65
N PRO A 50 -9.24 9.79 -8.50
CA PRO A 50 -8.49 10.44 -9.58
C PRO A 50 -8.03 9.49 -10.70
N ASN A 51 -8.51 8.24 -10.77
CA ASN A 51 -8.14 7.19 -11.71
C ASN A 51 -6.68 6.73 -11.59
N ILE A 52 -6.49 5.53 -11.03
CA ILE A 52 -5.23 4.79 -11.12
C ILE A 52 -5.18 4.04 -12.44
N PHE A 53 -4.24 4.41 -13.31
CA PHE A 53 -3.98 3.76 -14.59
C PHE A 53 -2.73 2.89 -14.57
N ALA A 54 -2.63 1.99 -15.55
CA ALA A 54 -1.48 1.12 -15.72
C ALA A 54 -0.26 1.94 -16.17
N VAL A 55 0.88 1.67 -15.53
CA VAL A 55 2.20 2.19 -15.92
C VAL A 55 3.04 1.07 -16.56
N ALA A 56 4.21 1.41 -17.10
CA ALA A 56 5.11 0.45 -17.75
C ALA A 56 4.40 -0.36 -18.86
N THR A 57 3.54 0.30 -19.63
CA THR A 57 2.79 -0.31 -20.74
C THR A 57 3.58 -0.34 -22.05
N GLY A 58 4.77 0.28 -22.08
CA GLY A 58 5.55 0.53 -23.30
C GLY A 58 5.06 1.74 -24.13
N ILE A 59 4.19 2.57 -23.56
CA ILE A 59 3.67 3.80 -24.18
C ILE A 59 4.15 4.96 -23.30
N GLU A 60 4.88 5.91 -23.89
CA GLU A 60 5.57 6.98 -23.14
C GLU A 60 4.60 7.88 -22.39
N GLU A 61 3.44 8.16 -22.99
CA GLU A 61 2.36 8.95 -22.43
C GLU A 61 1.80 8.36 -21.12
N HIS A 62 1.98 7.05 -20.89
CA HIS A 62 1.50 6.37 -19.69
C HIS A 62 2.51 6.38 -18.54
N ASN A 63 3.76 6.78 -18.79
CA ASN A 63 4.82 6.72 -17.79
C ASN A 63 4.53 7.60 -16.57
N ASN A 64 3.84 8.72 -16.77
CA ASN A 64 3.58 9.68 -15.70
C ASN A 64 2.32 9.42 -14.88
N TYR A 65 1.48 8.44 -15.24
CA TYR A 65 0.18 8.23 -14.59
C TYR A 65 0.27 7.99 -13.08
N GLY A 66 1.34 7.34 -12.59
CA GLY A 66 1.58 7.16 -11.15
C GLY A 66 1.83 8.50 -10.45
N VAL A 67 2.70 9.33 -11.02
CA VAL A 67 3.01 10.69 -10.53
C VAL A 67 1.77 11.58 -10.59
N ASP A 68 1.04 11.58 -11.70
CA ASP A 68 -0.15 12.40 -11.90
C ASP A 68 -1.21 12.11 -10.84
N PHE A 69 -1.40 10.85 -10.46
CA PHE A 69 -2.32 10.48 -9.38
C PHE A 69 -1.83 11.01 -8.02
N ILE A 70 -0.55 10.82 -7.69
CA ILE A 70 0.05 11.24 -6.41
C ILE A 70 -0.01 12.76 -6.25
N GLU A 71 0.35 13.51 -7.29
CA GLU A 71 0.32 14.98 -7.29
C GLU A 71 -1.12 15.52 -7.25
N ALA A 72 -2.06 14.88 -7.97
CA ALA A 72 -3.46 15.25 -7.93
C ALA A 72 -4.05 15.00 -6.54
N THR A 73 -3.70 13.88 -5.91
CA THR A 73 -4.07 13.55 -4.53
C THR A 73 -3.65 14.66 -3.58
N ARG A 74 -2.37 15.07 -3.61
CA ARG A 74 -1.86 16.16 -2.76
C ARG A 74 -2.65 17.44 -2.97
N THR A 75 -2.81 17.85 -4.21
CA THR A 75 -3.53 19.09 -4.56
C THR A 75 -5.00 19.06 -4.14
N ILE A 76 -5.68 17.92 -4.32
CA ILE A 76 -7.09 17.76 -3.94
C ILE A 76 -7.23 17.85 -2.42
N ARG A 77 -6.37 17.16 -1.66
CA ARG A 77 -6.41 17.16 -0.19
C ARG A 77 -6.04 18.52 0.40
N GLU A 78 -5.13 19.26 -0.22
CA GLU A 78 -4.81 20.64 0.18
C GLU A 78 -5.98 21.62 -0.07
N ARG A 79 -6.64 21.51 -1.23
CA ARG A 79 -7.74 22.42 -1.61
C ARG A 79 -9.07 22.09 -0.94
N MET A 80 -9.31 20.80 -0.69
CA MET A 80 -10.60 20.25 -0.23
C MET A 80 -10.35 19.28 0.94
N PRO A 81 -9.90 19.77 2.11
CA PRO A 81 -9.34 18.93 3.19
C PRO A 81 -10.31 17.94 3.82
N LEU A 82 -11.62 18.10 3.61
CA LEU A 82 -12.64 17.19 4.14
C LEU A 82 -12.92 16.00 3.22
N VAL A 83 -12.52 16.02 1.95
CA VAL A 83 -12.83 14.93 1.00
C VAL A 83 -11.83 13.78 1.10
N HIS A 84 -12.27 12.56 0.87
CA HIS A 84 -11.42 11.39 0.82
C HIS A 84 -10.84 11.14 -0.57
N ILE A 85 -9.75 10.38 -0.66
CA ILE A 85 -9.14 9.96 -1.93
C ILE A 85 -9.00 8.44 -1.94
N SER A 86 -9.51 7.82 -3.01
CA SER A 86 -9.45 6.39 -3.25
C SER A 86 -8.94 6.08 -4.66
N GLY A 87 -8.76 4.79 -4.92
CA GLY A 87 -8.43 4.28 -6.24
C GLY A 87 -8.29 2.76 -6.29
N GLY A 88 -8.48 2.20 -7.47
CA GLY A 88 -8.22 0.79 -7.77
C GLY A 88 -6.73 0.49 -7.91
N VAL A 89 -6.03 0.20 -6.80
CA VAL A 89 -4.57 0.03 -6.78
C VAL A 89 -4.08 -1.08 -7.72
N SER A 90 -4.87 -2.15 -7.86
CA SER A 90 -4.55 -3.27 -8.77
C SER A 90 -4.41 -2.87 -10.25
N ASN A 91 -4.97 -1.73 -10.67
CA ASN A 91 -4.90 -1.25 -12.05
C ASN A 91 -3.48 -0.80 -12.43
N LEU A 92 -2.72 -0.28 -11.47
CA LEU A 92 -1.36 0.24 -11.68
C LEU A 92 -0.42 -0.80 -12.30
N SER A 93 -0.53 -2.05 -11.83
CA SER A 93 0.37 -3.15 -12.20
C SER A 93 -0.20 -4.09 -13.25
N PHE A 94 -1.16 -3.63 -14.06
CA PHE A 94 -1.80 -4.44 -15.09
C PHE A 94 -0.80 -5.03 -16.10
N SER A 95 0.25 -4.28 -16.46
CA SER A 95 1.32 -4.69 -17.38
C SER A 95 2.11 -5.92 -16.90
N PHE A 96 2.04 -6.23 -15.60
CA PHE A 96 2.78 -7.34 -14.96
C PHE A 96 1.86 -8.48 -14.52
N ARG A 97 0.67 -8.61 -15.10
CA ARG A 97 -0.24 -9.75 -14.87
C ARG A 97 0.51 -11.09 -15.00
N GLY A 98 0.35 -11.94 -13.99
CA GLY A 98 1.06 -13.22 -13.90
C GLY A 98 2.38 -13.17 -13.13
N ASN A 99 2.91 -11.98 -12.82
CA ASN A 99 4.05 -11.78 -11.94
C ASN A 99 3.62 -11.14 -10.61
N GLU A 100 2.97 -11.92 -9.76
CA GLU A 100 2.42 -11.42 -8.48
C GLU A 100 3.48 -10.76 -7.58
N PRO A 101 4.71 -11.26 -7.40
CA PRO A 101 5.72 -10.58 -6.59
C PRO A 101 5.99 -9.13 -7.03
N VAL A 102 6.11 -8.90 -8.34
CA VAL A 102 6.32 -7.55 -8.88
C VAL A 102 5.08 -6.69 -8.69
N ARG A 103 3.88 -7.25 -8.88
CA ARG A 103 2.62 -6.52 -8.67
C ARG A 103 2.47 -6.07 -7.23
N GLU A 104 2.73 -6.95 -6.26
CA GLU A 104 2.65 -6.64 -4.83
C GLU A 104 3.67 -5.57 -4.42
N ALA A 105 4.90 -5.63 -4.98
CA ALA A 105 5.91 -4.60 -4.77
C ALA A 105 5.49 -3.24 -5.34
N MET A 106 4.97 -3.19 -6.57
CA MET A 106 4.45 -1.96 -7.17
C MET A 106 3.30 -1.35 -6.35
N HIS A 107 2.39 -2.19 -5.83
CA HIS A 107 1.29 -1.71 -4.99
C HIS A 107 1.78 -1.08 -3.70
N ALA A 108 2.71 -1.74 -3.01
CA ALA A 108 3.28 -1.25 -1.76
C ALA A 108 4.06 0.06 -1.97
N VAL A 109 4.84 0.16 -3.06
CA VAL A 109 5.56 1.39 -3.42
C VAL A 109 4.59 2.54 -3.72
N PHE A 110 3.57 2.29 -4.56
CA PHE A 110 2.59 3.31 -4.89
C PHE A 110 1.82 3.80 -3.66
N LEU A 111 1.33 2.86 -2.84
CA LEU A 111 0.59 3.21 -1.63
C LEU A 111 1.44 4.00 -0.63
N TYR A 112 2.71 3.64 -0.46
CA TYR A 112 3.63 4.38 0.42
C TYR A 112 3.70 5.86 0.04
N HIS A 113 3.88 6.17 -1.25
CA HIS A 113 3.96 7.55 -1.74
C HIS A 113 2.58 8.24 -1.80
N ALA A 114 1.53 7.54 -2.21
CA ALA A 114 0.19 8.11 -2.32
C ALA A 114 -0.41 8.45 -0.94
N ILE A 115 -0.17 7.64 0.09
CA ILE A 115 -0.63 7.92 1.46
C ILE A 115 0.07 9.17 2.01
N GLN A 116 1.37 9.34 1.77
CA GLN A 116 2.09 10.56 2.15
C GLN A 116 1.55 11.81 1.44
N ALA A 117 1.04 11.66 0.21
CA ALA A 117 0.34 12.72 -0.50
C ALA A 117 -1.11 12.96 -0.01
N GLY A 118 -1.64 12.09 0.86
CA GLY A 118 -2.96 12.25 1.49
C GLY A 118 -4.05 11.28 1.02
N MET A 119 -3.70 10.23 0.28
CA MET A 119 -4.60 9.11 -0.02
C MET A 119 -4.96 8.38 1.27
N ASP A 120 -6.24 8.17 1.53
CA ASP A 120 -6.74 7.61 2.80
C ASP A 120 -7.64 6.38 2.61
N MET A 121 -8.02 6.07 1.38
CA MET A 121 -8.76 4.86 1.02
C MET A 121 -8.12 4.19 -0.20
N GLY A 122 -8.36 2.88 -0.38
CA GLY A 122 -7.88 2.18 -1.56
C GLY A 122 -8.58 0.83 -1.75
N ILE A 123 -8.89 0.50 -3.00
CA ILE A 123 -9.45 -0.80 -3.36
C ILE A 123 -8.27 -1.75 -3.64
N VAL A 124 -7.97 -2.59 -2.66
CA VAL A 124 -6.78 -3.44 -2.62
C VAL A 124 -7.13 -4.90 -2.38
N ASN A 125 -6.23 -5.81 -2.78
CA ASN A 125 -6.25 -7.17 -2.25
C ASN A 125 -5.47 -7.22 -0.93
N ALA A 126 -6.19 -7.24 0.19
CA ALA A 126 -5.60 -7.23 1.52
C ALA A 126 -4.62 -8.39 1.81
N GLY A 127 -4.77 -9.53 1.11
CA GLY A 127 -3.88 -10.69 1.26
C GLY A 127 -2.57 -10.58 0.47
N GLN A 128 -2.46 -9.60 -0.43
CA GLN A 128 -1.36 -9.43 -1.38
C GLN A 128 -0.72 -8.04 -1.25
N LEU A 129 -0.56 -7.56 -0.02
CA LEU A 129 0.16 -6.32 0.26
C LEU A 129 1.48 -6.65 0.96
N ALA A 130 2.59 -6.35 0.28
CA ALA A 130 3.91 -6.41 0.88
C ALA A 130 4.11 -5.27 1.89
N VAL A 131 4.96 -5.49 2.90
CA VAL A 131 5.46 -4.41 3.75
C VAL A 131 6.56 -3.69 2.98
N TYR A 132 6.48 -2.37 2.86
CA TYR A 132 7.39 -1.58 2.01
C TYR A 132 8.88 -1.83 2.30
N ASP A 133 9.24 -1.99 3.59
CA ASP A 133 10.62 -2.24 4.00
C ASP A 133 11.10 -3.68 3.78
N ASN A 134 10.19 -4.63 3.57
CA ASN A 134 10.51 -6.04 3.33
C ASN A 134 10.65 -6.37 1.83
N ILE A 135 10.36 -5.42 0.94
CA ILE A 135 10.57 -5.59 -0.50
C ILE A 135 12.09 -5.63 -0.75
N ASP A 136 12.54 -6.56 -1.60
CA ASP A 136 13.92 -6.61 -2.05
C ASP A 136 14.38 -5.21 -2.53
N PRO A 137 15.54 -4.68 -2.07
CA PRO A 137 15.95 -3.33 -2.39
C PRO A 137 16.07 -3.04 -3.89
N GLU A 138 16.51 -4.00 -4.70
CA GLU A 138 16.64 -3.84 -6.16
C GLU A 138 15.26 -3.77 -6.81
N LEU A 139 14.33 -4.65 -6.40
CA LEU A 139 12.95 -4.62 -6.87
C LEU A 139 12.22 -3.34 -6.43
N ARG A 140 12.41 -2.91 -5.18
CA ARG A 140 11.81 -1.68 -4.65
C ARG A 140 12.27 -0.46 -5.43
N GLU A 141 13.57 -0.33 -5.68
CA GLU A 141 14.13 0.78 -6.46
C GLU A 141 13.58 0.79 -7.89
N ALA A 142 13.53 -0.38 -8.55
CA ALA A 142 12.98 -0.49 -9.90
C ALA A 142 11.47 -0.17 -9.95
N CYS A 143 10.70 -0.56 -8.93
CA CYS A 143 9.30 -0.17 -8.81
C CYS A 143 9.15 1.33 -8.57
N GLU A 144 9.97 1.95 -7.73
CA GLU A 144 9.96 3.42 -7.53
C GLU A 144 10.31 4.17 -8.81
N ASP A 145 11.31 3.69 -9.57
CA ASP A 145 11.71 4.30 -10.85
C ASP A 145 10.54 4.37 -11.84
N VAL A 146 9.70 3.33 -11.88
CA VAL A 146 8.50 3.29 -12.73
C VAL A 146 7.33 4.08 -12.15
N VAL A 147 7.00 3.87 -10.86
CA VAL A 147 5.82 4.51 -10.24
C VAL A 147 5.98 6.02 -10.16
N LEU A 148 7.20 6.50 -9.87
CA LEU A 148 7.53 7.92 -9.75
C LEU A 148 8.16 8.50 -11.02
N ASN A 149 8.23 7.72 -12.11
CA ASN A 149 8.78 8.15 -13.39
C ASN A 149 10.16 8.85 -13.26
N ARG A 150 11.07 8.29 -12.44
CA ARG A 150 12.35 8.95 -12.08
C ARG A 150 13.38 8.92 -13.20
N ARG A 151 13.19 8.02 -14.16
CA ARG A 151 14.14 7.75 -15.25
C ARG A 151 13.42 7.22 -16.50
N PRO A 152 13.91 7.55 -17.70
CA PRO A 152 13.26 7.18 -18.96
C PRO A 152 13.30 5.67 -19.24
N ASP A 153 14.33 4.97 -18.78
CA ASP A 153 14.54 3.53 -18.94
C ASP A 153 13.97 2.70 -17.77
N GLY A 154 13.11 3.29 -16.93
CA GLY A 154 12.57 2.64 -15.72
C GLY A 154 11.78 1.38 -16.03
N THR A 155 10.99 1.40 -17.11
CA THR A 155 10.21 0.23 -17.57
C THR A 155 11.11 -0.93 -17.97
N GLU A 156 12.18 -0.67 -18.73
CA GLU A 156 13.13 -1.68 -19.18
C GLU A 156 13.86 -2.32 -17.99
N ARG A 157 14.35 -1.48 -17.08
CA ARG A 157 14.99 -1.94 -15.83
C ARG A 157 14.05 -2.79 -14.99
N LEU A 158 12.79 -2.37 -14.82
CA LEU A 158 11.82 -3.14 -14.05
C LEU A 158 11.53 -4.49 -14.72
N LEU A 159 11.48 -4.57 -16.06
CA LEU A 159 11.34 -5.83 -16.78
C LEU A 159 12.54 -6.76 -16.55
N GLU A 160 13.76 -6.25 -16.62
CA GLU A 160 14.98 -7.03 -16.35
C GLU A 160 15.01 -7.58 -14.92
N VAL A 161 14.68 -6.74 -13.94
CA VAL A 161 14.58 -7.16 -12.53
C VAL A 161 13.44 -8.16 -12.37
N ALA A 162 12.28 -7.91 -12.98
CA ALA A 162 11.10 -8.76 -12.90
C ALA A 162 11.34 -10.19 -13.38
N GLU A 163 12.23 -10.42 -14.35
CA GLU A 163 12.62 -11.77 -14.80
C GLU A 163 13.24 -12.59 -13.67
N LYS A 164 14.00 -11.97 -12.75
CA LYS A 164 14.56 -12.66 -11.58
C LYS A 164 13.48 -13.18 -10.63
N PHE A 165 12.28 -12.61 -10.70
CA PHE A 165 11.12 -12.96 -9.88
C PHE A 165 10.02 -13.69 -10.68
N ARG A 166 10.22 -13.91 -12.00
CA ARG A 166 9.27 -14.55 -12.90
C ARG A 166 9.46 -16.07 -12.85
N GLY A 167 8.44 -16.79 -12.40
CA GLY A 167 8.46 -18.25 -12.32
C GLY A 167 8.97 -18.79 -10.98
N GLY A 168 8.09 -19.44 -10.22
CA GLY A 168 8.48 -20.52 -9.29
C GLY A 168 8.91 -20.17 -7.87
N ALA A 169 9.31 -18.95 -7.51
CA ALA A 169 9.71 -18.70 -6.11
C ALA A 169 8.53 -18.41 -5.15
N ALA A 170 7.41 -17.85 -5.65
CA ALA A 170 6.33 -17.40 -4.77
C ALA A 170 5.18 -18.40 -4.55
N ARG A 171 5.03 -19.44 -5.40
CA ARG A 171 3.91 -20.41 -5.28
C ARG A 171 4.30 -21.88 -5.13
N GLU A 172 5.48 -22.32 -5.55
CA GLU A 172 5.91 -23.73 -5.41
C GLU A 172 7.13 -23.91 -4.48
N GLY A 173 7.56 -22.84 -3.82
CA GLY A 173 8.83 -22.84 -3.10
C GLY A 173 8.94 -21.84 -1.96
N ARG A 174 7.84 -21.47 -1.28
CA ARG A 174 7.99 -21.28 0.17
C ARG A 174 8.17 -22.67 0.80
N VAL A 175 9.34 -23.29 0.56
CA VAL A 175 10.10 -23.70 1.74
C VAL A 175 10.14 -22.41 2.52
N GLN A 176 9.30 -22.29 3.57
CA GLN A 176 9.29 -21.09 4.40
C GLN A 176 10.76 -20.77 4.60
N ASP A 177 11.21 -19.59 4.18
CA ASP A 177 12.56 -19.18 4.53
C ASP A 177 12.52 -19.12 6.06
N LEU A 178 12.99 -20.21 6.69
CA LEU A 178 12.99 -20.40 8.14
C LEU A 178 14.34 -19.94 8.70
N SER A 179 15.18 -19.24 7.93
CA SER A 179 16.42 -18.67 8.46
C SER A 179 16.15 -17.76 9.66
N TRP A 180 15.00 -17.08 9.70
CA TRP A 180 14.58 -16.30 10.86
C TRP A 180 14.33 -17.15 12.11
N ARG A 181 14.09 -18.46 11.98
CA ARG A 181 13.97 -19.38 13.12
C ARG A 181 15.29 -19.57 13.86
N GLU A 182 16.41 -19.27 13.23
CA GLU A 182 17.74 -19.33 13.85
C GLU A 182 18.05 -18.06 14.67
N TRP A 183 17.21 -17.02 14.60
CA TRP A 183 17.36 -15.78 15.36
C TRP A 183 16.98 -15.95 16.84
N SER A 184 17.28 -14.93 17.66
CA SER A 184 16.85 -14.92 19.06
C SER A 184 15.33 -14.90 19.18
N VAL A 185 14.79 -15.40 20.30
CA VAL A 185 13.35 -15.49 20.54
C VAL A 185 12.65 -14.14 20.40
N GLU A 186 13.28 -13.05 20.85
CA GLU A 186 12.75 -11.70 20.71
C GLU A 186 12.62 -11.29 19.25
N LYS A 187 13.62 -11.60 18.43
CA LYS A 187 13.60 -11.31 16.99
C LYS A 187 12.62 -12.17 16.22
N ARG A 188 12.39 -13.41 16.67
CA ARG A 188 11.34 -14.28 16.10
C ARG A 188 9.95 -13.76 16.42
N LEU A 189 9.70 -13.32 17.66
CA LEU A 189 8.43 -12.72 18.07
C LEU A 189 8.16 -11.41 17.31
N GLU A 190 9.16 -10.53 17.19
CA GLU A 190 9.08 -9.30 16.37
C GLU A 190 8.74 -9.63 14.92
N HIS A 191 9.47 -10.57 14.30
CA HIS A 191 9.23 -11.02 12.92
C HIS A 191 7.82 -11.59 12.74
N ALA A 192 7.36 -12.42 13.68
CA ALA A 192 6.03 -13.02 13.64
C ALA A 192 4.92 -11.96 13.73
N LEU A 193 5.09 -10.96 14.61
CA LEU A 193 4.14 -9.85 14.74
C LEU A 193 4.10 -9.00 13.46
N VAL A 194 5.25 -8.59 12.92
CA VAL A 194 5.32 -7.74 11.70
C VAL A 194 4.73 -8.46 10.48
N ASN A 195 4.95 -9.77 10.35
CA ASN A 195 4.48 -10.55 9.20
C ASN A 195 3.10 -11.23 9.43
N GLY A 196 2.55 -11.12 10.63
CA GLY A 196 1.29 -11.76 11.01
C GLY A 196 1.36 -13.29 10.95
N ILE A 197 2.43 -13.89 11.49
CA ILE A 197 2.67 -15.34 11.52
C ILE A 197 2.19 -15.90 12.86
N THR A 198 1.24 -16.83 12.84
CA THR A 198 0.70 -17.47 14.06
C THR A 198 1.29 -18.86 14.34
N GLU A 199 1.97 -19.46 13.37
CA GLU A 199 2.36 -20.89 13.41
C GLU A 199 3.33 -21.25 14.56
N TYR A 200 4.22 -20.33 14.94
CA TYR A 200 5.27 -20.58 15.95
C TYR A 200 5.10 -19.75 17.23
N ILE A 201 4.03 -18.94 17.31
CA ILE A 201 3.92 -17.89 18.32
C ILE A 201 3.84 -18.45 19.74
N GLU A 202 3.13 -19.56 19.94
CA GLU A 202 3.00 -20.20 21.26
C GLU A 202 4.35 -20.72 21.76
N ALA A 203 5.11 -21.39 20.88
CA ALA A 203 6.40 -21.95 21.22
C ALA A 203 7.43 -20.85 21.54
N ASP A 204 7.51 -19.82 20.71
CA ASP A 204 8.42 -18.68 20.96
C ASP A 204 8.02 -17.89 22.20
N THR A 205 6.72 -17.70 22.44
CA THR A 205 6.24 -17.00 23.65
C THR A 205 6.57 -17.80 24.91
N GLU A 206 6.46 -19.13 24.88
CA GLU A 206 6.85 -19.98 26.01
C GLU A 206 8.37 -19.96 26.23
N GLU A 207 9.18 -19.99 25.17
CA GLU A 207 10.63 -19.85 25.28
C GLU A 207 11.02 -18.50 25.92
N ALA A 208 10.42 -17.40 25.46
CA ALA A 208 10.62 -16.08 26.06
C ALA A 208 10.14 -16.03 27.52
N ARG A 209 9.05 -16.72 27.85
CA ARG A 209 8.52 -16.83 29.22
C ARG A 209 9.45 -17.58 30.16
N GLN A 210 10.14 -18.61 29.69
CA GLN A 210 11.13 -19.33 30.49
C GLN A 210 12.37 -18.47 30.81
N GLN A 211 12.70 -17.52 29.94
CA GLN A 211 13.80 -16.57 30.13
C GLN A 211 13.39 -15.33 30.94
N ALA A 212 12.09 -15.07 31.09
CA ALA A 212 11.55 -13.92 31.81
C ALA A 212 11.31 -14.18 33.30
N ALA A 213 11.66 -13.21 34.15
CA ALA A 213 11.42 -13.29 35.60
C ALA A 213 9.92 -13.34 35.99
N ARG A 214 9.06 -12.73 35.17
CA ARG A 214 7.60 -12.72 35.36
C ARG A 214 6.96 -12.85 33.98
N PRO A 215 5.84 -13.59 33.83
CA PRO A 215 5.12 -13.70 32.55
C PRO A 215 4.77 -12.34 31.94
N LEU A 216 4.45 -11.35 32.77
CA LEU A 216 4.16 -9.98 32.33
C LEU A 216 5.31 -9.35 31.53
N HIS A 217 6.57 -9.69 31.82
CA HIS A 217 7.71 -9.13 31.10
C HIS A 217 7.81 -9.64 29.65
N VAL A 218 7.17 -10.75 29.30
CA VAL A 218 7.08 -11.20 27.89
C VAL A 218 6.14 -10.30 27.11
N ILE A 219 5.02 -9.91 27.75
CA ILE A 219 4.03 -9.00 27.19
C ILE A 219 4.67 -7.62 27.05
N GLU A 220 5.15 -7.02 28.14
CA GLU A 220 5.72 -5.67 28.17
C GLU A 220 7.08 -5.55 27.45
N GLY A 221 7.76 -6.68 27.23
CA GLY A 221 9.05 -6.75 26.55
C GLY A 221 8.91 -7.10 25.06
N PRO A 222 9.27 -8.32 24.63
CA PRO A 222 9.39 -8.66 23.21
C PRO A 222 8.08 -8.50 22.41
N LEU A 223 6.92 -8.79 22.99
CA LEU A 223 5.64 -8.66 22.29
C LEU A 223 5.26 -7.19 22.07
N MET A 224 5.35 -6.35 23.09
CA MET A 224 5.14 -4.90 22.96
C MET A 224 6.20 -4.24 22.06
N ALA A 225 7.45 -4.70 22.09
CA ALA A 225 8.49 -4.22 21.19
C ALA A 225 8.12 -4.50 19.71
N GLY A 226 7.65 -5.70 19.39
CA GLY A 226 7.15 -6.02 18.05
C GLY A 226 5.92 -5.18 17.66
N MET A 227 5.00 -4.95 18.59
CA MET A 227 3.84 -4.07 18.35
C MET A 227 4.21 -2.61 18.13
N ASN A 228 5.27 -2.11 18.78
CA ASN A 228 5.80 -0.77 18.52
C ASN A 228 6.34 -0.66 17.09
N VAL A 229 7.08 -1.68 16.61
CA VAL A 229 7.53 -1.72 15.20
C VAL A 229 6.35 -1.71 14.23
N VAL A 230 5.30 -2.48 14.50
CA VAL A 230 4.05 -2.44 13.71
C VAL A 230 3.44 -1.04 13.71
N GLY A 231 3.41 -0.37 14.87
CA GLY A 231 2.95 1.01 15.02
C GLY A 231 3.77 2.01 14.20
N ASP A 232 5.10 1.90 14.25
CA ASP A 232 6.02 2.77 13.51
C ASP A 232 5.88 2.57 11.99
N LEU A 233 5.76 1.32 11.53
CA LEU A 233 5.53 1.00 10.12
C LEU A 233 4.17 1.50 9.64
N PHE A 234 3.12 1.39 10.46
CA PHE A 234 1.80 1.93 10.13
C PHE A 234 1.80 3.46 10.09
N GLY A 235 2.38 4.11 11.10
CA GLY A 235 2.46 5.56 11.20
C GLY A 235 3.31 6.20 10.08
N SER A 236 4.28 5.47 9.54
CA SER A 236 5.09 5.89 8.38
C SER A 236 4.48 5.53 7.01
N GLY A 237 3.30 4.90 6.98
CA GLY A 237 2.63 4.47 5.75
C GLY A 237 3.27 3.27 5.05
N LYS A 238 4.21 2.58 5.72
CA LYS A 238 4.92 1.39 5.19
C LYS A 238 4.17 0.08 5.44
N MET A 239 3.18 0.12 6.31
CA MET A 239 2.23 -0.96 6.60
C MET A 239 0.80 -0.41 6.59
N PHE A 240 -0.17 -1.24 6.20
CA PHE A 240 -1.56 -0.86 6.00
C PHE A 240 -2.49 -1.52 7.03
N LEU A 241 -3.70 -0.97 7.21
CA LEU A 241 -4.65 -1.43 8.23
C LEU A 241 -4.93 -2.96 8.21
N PRO A 242 -5.12 -3.63 7.06
CA PRO A 242 -5.32 -5.08 7.06
C PRO A 242 -4.12 -5.87 7.61
N GLN A 243 -2.90 -5.39 7.40
CA GLN A 243 -1.68 -6.00 7.93
C GLN A 243 -1.62 -5.79 9.46
N VAL A 244 -1.92 -4.59 9.95
CA VAL A 244 -1.99 -4.29 11.40
C VAL A 244 -3.01 -5.19 12.10
N VAL A 245 -4.18 -5.41 11.51
CA VAL A 245 -5.20 -6.33 12.04
C VAL A 245 -4.67 -7.76 12.11
N LYS A 246 -3.84 -8.18 11.14
CA LYS A 246 -3.19 -9.49 11.14
C LYS A 246 -2.16 -9.59 12.26
N SER A 247 -1.35 -8.56 12.49
CA SER A 247 -0.40 -8.48 13.61
C SER A 247 -1.12 -8.53 14.96
N ALA A 248 -2.23 -7.82 15.11
CA ALA A 248 -3.04 -7.85 16.33
C ALA A 248 -3.63 -9.24 16.64
N ARG A 249 -3.85 -10.09 15.62
CA ARG A 249 -4.25 -11.49 15.82
C ARG A 249 -3.11 -12.37 16.33
N VAL A 250 -1.85 -12.06 15.96
CA VAL A 250 -0.68 -12.77 16.50
C VAL A 250 -0.46 -12.42 17.97
N MET A 251 -0.77 -11.17 18.35
CA MET A 251 -0.68 -10.71 19.73
C MET A 251 -1.72 -11.35 20.67
N LYS A 252 -2.82 -11.87 20.12
CA LYS A 252 -3.95 -12.42 20.89
C LYS A 252 -3.72 -13.89 21.25
#